data_AF-A0AAW6TMA6-F1
#
_entry.id   AF-A0AAW6TMA6-F1
#
_cell.length_a   1.000
_cell.length_b   1.000
_cell.length_c   1.000
_cell.angle_alpha   90.00
_cell.angle_beta   90.00
_cell.angle_gamma   90.00
#
_symmetry.space_group_name_H-M   'P 1'
#
loop_
_entity.id
_entity.type
_entity.pdbx_description
1 polymer ?
#
loop_
_entity_poly.entity_id
_entity_poly.type
_entity_poly.pdbx_seq_one_letter_code
_entity_poly.pdbx_strand_id
1 'polypeptide(L)'
;MKKKELYSIIAIALFLFPNVNFAQVLNLGTLSNFEAYSGTGAVSNIGTSQFTGDVGTSVGAISGFNSPTTFNGFPQNANAITTQAKIDLLRVYIHLSDLFVTNTSHAAAFGNGETITSGVYSIAGAGSLAGSITLDGQGNPNAAFIIKFEGGFSAGASSTIVLSNGTRACNVFWIAEGAISIGASSITKGTLIAHPGAITVGANGNLEGRMLSSEGAITFGPGLAYPPAGPITIPISCVNTCNNTILGTVANFALFASNGAVANAATSGIVGDIGSNAGDVSGFTSSTVAGSFYNADATTAQAKIDLESAYVQLYNTPNTNMSHTPAFGSGETLNAGVYSVLGAGSLAGTITLDGQGNPDALFIFKFDGAFTTAAQSKVILANGTRRCNVFWIAEGAVSMGTFTFMKGTLIAHNGANTMGANGNLEGRMLSTTGAIGFSTGVIYTNTLCFEDVVQIISAVDDSATIINSSSNSIGFANVLANDTLNGNSVLPSDVSTTFINSSNAGISLSGVDVIVSEETLAGNYTLTYQICQMSNLNNCSQAVVSLTVLCQPVAVPTITIQQPSVAENIAKITVNSPIGLGYTYSINDVDFQINAVFTNVASRQNYNVTVKKDNCFSTTVVTVHPQPSN
;
A
#
# COMPACT_ATOMS: atom_id res chain seq x y z
N MET A 1 -47.14 -6.51 -9.95
CA MET A 1 -46.99 -5.51 -8.87
C MET A 1 -45.73 -5.70 -8.01
N LYS A 2 -45.31 -6.92 -7.64
CA LYS A 2 -44.27 -7.14 -6.60
C LYS A 2 -42.80 -6.79 -6.94
N LYS A 3 -42.38 -6.76 -8.21
CA LYS A 3 -40.98 -6.42 -8.57
C LYS A 3 -40.71 -4.91 -8.55
N LYS A 4 -41.66 -4.08 -8.99
CA LYS A 4 -41.49 -2.61 -9.06
C LYS A 4 -41.38 -1.97 -7.67
N GLU A 5 -42.18 -2.44 -6.71
CA GLU A 5 -42.10 -1.97 -5.32
C GLU A 5 -40.81 -2.41 -4.63
N LEU A 6 -40.29 -3.62 -4.91
CA LEU A 6 -39.00 -4.07 -4.37
C LEU A 6 -37.83 -3.24 -4.90
N TYR A 7 -37.82 -2.88 -6.19
CA TYR A 7 -36.79 -1.99 -6.75
C TYR A 7 -36.90 -0.55 -6.20
N SER A 8 -38.11 -0.05 -5.94
CA SER A 8 -38.31 1.26 -5.32
C SER A 8 -37.88 1.28 -3.84
N ILE A 9 -38.12 0.21 -3.09
CA ILE A 9 -37.68 0.09 -1.68
C ILE A 9 -36.15 -0.03 -1.60
N ILE A 10 -35.51 -0.77 -2.51
CA ILE A 10 -34.03 -0.87 -2.59
C ILE A 10 -33.41 0.47 -2.99
N ALA A 11 -34.01 1.19 -3.94
CA ALA A 11 -33.54 2.52 -4.34
C ALA A 11 -33.67 3.54 -3.20
N ILE A 12 -34.80 3.56 -2.48
CA ILE A 12 -35.02 4.45 -1.33
C ILE A 12 -34.11 4.06 -0.15
N ALA A 13 -33.86 2.77 0.07
CA ALA A 13 -32.89 2.31 1.06
C ALA A 13 -31.45 2.74 0.70
N LEU A 14 -31.05 2.69 -0.58
CA LEU A 14 -29.74 3.18 -1.04
C LEU A 14 -29.57 4.70 -0.85
N PHE A 15 -30.66 5.50 -0.96
CA PHE A 15 -30.62 6.94 -0.71
C PHE A 15 -30.72 7.32 0.78
N LEU A 16 -31.06 6.38 1.67
CA LEU A 16 -31.15 6.58 3.12
C LEU A 16 -29.89 6.10 3.87
N PHE A 17 -28.93 5.48 3.19
CA PHE A 17 -27.61 5.30 3.78
C PHE A 17 -26.88 6.65 3.71
N PRO A 18 -26.44 7.24 4.84
CA PRO A 18 -25.41 8.28 4.75
C PRO A 18 -24.22 7.69 3.99
N ASN A 19 -23.52 8.51 3.20
CA ASN A 19 -22.24 8.15 2.61
C ASN A 19 -21.29 7.73 3.75
N VAL A 20 -21.31 6.46 4.13
CA VAL A 20 -20.38 5.86 5.08
C VAL A 20 -19.05 5.75 4.36
N ASN A 21 -18.28 6.85 4.39
CA ASN A 21 -16.84 6.75 4.21
C ASN A 21 -16.34 5.85 5.35
N PHE A 22 -15.88 4.64 5.02
CA PHE A 22 -15.13 3.83 5.97
C PHE A 22 -13.86 4.63 6.30
N ALA A 23 -13.77 5.18 7.50
CA ALA A 23 -12.57 5.85 7.96
C ALA A 23 -11.44 4.81 7.96
N GLN A 24 -10.37 5.09 7.20
CA GLN A 24 -9.18 4.26 7.24
C GLN A 24 -8.57 4.36 8.65
N VAL A 25 -7.87 3.31 9.07
CA VAL A 25 -7.14 3.29 10.34
C VAL A 25 -5.67 3.54 10.08
N LEU A 26 -5.00 4.28 10.97
CA LEU A 26 -3.57 4.55 10.89
C LEU A 26 -2.79 3.24 10.77
N ASN A 27 -2.00 3.12 9.72
CA ASN A 27 -1.06 2.03 9.51
C ASN A 27 0.36 2.60 9.57
N LEU A 28 1.32 1.77 10.00
CA LEU A 28 2.74 2.15 10.10
C LEU A 28 3.53 1.72 8.86
N GLY A 29 2.95 0.95 7.94
CA GLY A 29 3.65 0.38 6.79
C GLY A 29 4.85 -0.43 7.24
N THR A 30 6.00 -0.18 6.62
CA THR A 30 7.29 -0.80 6.97
C THR A 30 7.75 -0.48 8.39
N LEU A 31 7.31 0.64 8.99
CA LEU A 31 7.63 1.02 10.38
C LEU A 31 7.01 0.06 11.41
N SER A 32 6.05 -0.77 11.02
CA SER A 32 5.43 -1.75 11.91
C SER A 32 6.45 -2.74 12.51
N ASN A 33 7.48 -3.09 11.75
CA ASN A 33 8.56 -4.01 12.13
C ASN A 33 9.63 -3.35 12.99
N PHE A 34 9.79 -2.02 12.91
CA PHE A 34 10.82 -1.30 13.63
C PHE A 34 10.43 -1.06 15.09
N GLU A 35 11.41 -1.25 15.97
CA GLU A 35 11.43 -0.61 17.28
C GLU A 35 12.07 0.77 17.15
N ALA A 36 13.26 0.86 16.54
CA ALA A 36 13.99 2.12 16.36
C ALA A 36 14.26 2.42 14.88
N TYR A 37 13.86 3.60 14.41
CA TYR A 37 14.16 4.05 13.05
C TYR A 37 14.53 5.53 13.02
N SER A 38 15.66 5.86 12.39
CA SER A 38 16.07 7.24 12.10
C SER A 38 16.16 7.50 10.60
N GLY A 39 15.50 8.54 10.11
CA GLY A 39 15.65 8.99 8.71
C GLY A 39 17.06 9.50 8.43
N THR A 40 17.64 10.25 9.37
CA THR A 40 19.01 10.77 9.29
C THR A 40 19.59 10.81 10.70
N GLY A 41 20.44 9.85 11.06
CA GLY A 41 21.01 9.76 12.39
C GLY A 41 21.50 8.34 12.71
N ALA A 42 22.48 8.25 13.60
CA ALA A 42 22.93 6.95 14.12
C ALA A 42 21.87 6.32 15.03
N VAL A 43 21.79 4.99 15.04
CA VAL A 43 20.95 4.22 15.97
C VAL A 43 21.87 3.36 16.82
N SER A 44 21.96 3.68 18.11
CA SER A 44 22.95 3.09 19.01
C SER A 44 22.31 2.54 20.27
N ASN A 45 22.68 1.32 20.64
CA ASN A 45 22.44 0.75 21.95
C ASN A 45 23.72 0.84 22.81
N ILE A 46 23.64 1.39 24.01
CA ILE A 46 24.75 1.53 24.95
C ILE A 46 24.53 0.55 26.10
N GLY A 47 25.49 -0.34 26.32
CA GLY A 47 25.39 -1.36 27.37
C GLY A 47 24.58 -2.59 26.92
N THR A 48 24.13 -3.39 27.89
CA THR A 48 23.42 -4.64 27.65
C THR A 48 21.91 -4.43 27.74
N SER A 49 21.20 -4.83 26.68
CA SER A 49 19.75 -4.66 26.58
C SER A 49 19.04 -5.95 26.17
N GLN A 50 17.73 -5.98 26.37
CA GLN A 50 16.80 -6.86 25.68
C GLN A 50 16.02 -6.01 24.68
N PHE A 51 16.16 -6.30 23.40
CA PHE A 51 15.68 -5.42 22.34
C PHE A 51 14.99 -6.26 21.27
N THR A 52 13.71 -6.03 21.05
CA THR A 52 12.90 -6.75 20.06
C THR A 52 12.37 -5.78 19.02
N GLY A 53 12.35 -6.18 17.75
CA GLY A 53 11.98 -5.34 16.61
C GLY A 53 13.20 -4.86 15.83
N ASP A 54 12.99 -4.53 14.56
CA ASP A 54 14.05 -4.06 13.67
C ASP A 54 14.63 -2.72 14.15
N VAL A 55 15.90 -2.49 13.82
CA VAL A 55 16.57 -1.21 14.03
C VAL A 55 17.03 -0.70 12.68
N GLY A 56 16.87 0.60 12.40
CA GLY A 56 17.29 1.09 11.10
C GLY A 56 17.62 2.56 11.00
N THR A 57 18.44 2.85 9.99
CA THR A 57 18.78 4.21 9.61
C THR A 57 18.91 4.33 8.10
N SER A 58 18.32 5.37 7.51
CA SER A 58 18.52 5.68 6.09
C SER A 58 19.86 6.39 5.85
N VAL A 59 20.33 7.18 6.82
CA VAL A 59 21.64 7.86 6.78
C VAL A 59 22.23 7.84 8.19
N GLY A 60 23.14 6.90 8.46
CA GLY A 60 23.76 6.78 9.77
C GLY A 60 24.43 5.43 9.99
N ALA A 61 24.91 5.21 11.21
CA ALA A 61 25.45 3.92 11.64
C ALA A 61 24.51 3.24 12.64
N ILE A 62 24.49 1.91 12.63
CA ILE A 62 23.83 1.08 13.64
C ILE A 62 24.90 0.47 14.52
N SER A 63 24.79 0.58 15.85
CA SER A 63 25.82 0.06 16.77
C SER A 63 25.26 -0.46 18.09
N GLY A 64 25.98 -1.40 18.72
CA GLY A 64 25.67 -1.89 20.08
C GLY A 64 24.57 -2.96 20.19
N PHE A 65 24.08 -3.50 19.08
CA PHE A 65 23.08 -4.58 19.03
C PHE A 65 23.69 -5.99 18.95
N ASN A 66 24.97 -6.13 19.32
CA ASN A 66 25.68 -7.40 19.41
C ASN A 66 25.68 -7.95 20.85
N SER A 67 26.08 -9.21 21.00
CA SER A 67 26.32 -9.82 22.33
C SER A 67 27.20 -8.90 23.20
N PRO A 68 26.83 -8.64 24.47
CA PRO A 68 25.84 -9.37 25.28
C PRO A 68 24.36 -8.92 25.15
N THR A 69 24.04 -7.93 24.32
CA THR A 69 22.64 -7.52 24.08
C THR A 69 21.86 -8.68 23.45
N THR A 70 20.69 -8.97 24.00
CA THR A 70 19.73 -9.90 23.39
C THR A 70 18.90 -9.12 22.38
N PHE A 71 19.30 -9.20 21.11
CA PHE A 71 18.63 -8.51 20.01
C PHE A 71 17.81 -9.51 19.18
N ASN A 72 16.50 -9.28 19.10
CA ASN A 72 15.54 -10.05 18.33
C ASN A 72 14.90 -9.16 17.25
N GLY A 73 15.65 -8.93 16.18
CA GLY A 73 15.25 -8.12 15.03
C GLY A 73 16.35 -8.12 13.98
N PHE A 74 16.15 -7.36 12.91
CA PHE A 74 17.13 -7.18 11.84
C PHE A 74 17.63 -5.74 11.78
N PRO A 75 18.94 -5.52 11.60
CA PRO A 75 19.46 -4.18 11.31
C PRO A 75 19.19 -3.82 9.84
N GLN A 76 18.55 -2.69 9.60
CA GLN A 76 18.23 -2.15 8.28
C GLN A 76 19.03 -0.87 8.05
N ASN A 77 20.03 -0.91 7.16
CA ASN A 77 20.91 0.24 6.94
C ASN A 77 20.93 0.62 5.45
N ALA A 78 20.50 1.85 5.15
CA ALA A 78 20.54 2.46 3.82
C ALA A 78 20.09 1.51 2.69
N ASN A 79 18.91 0.91 2.85
CA ASN A 79 18.34 -0.07 1.93
C ASN A 79 16.90 0.30 1.51
N ALA A 80 16.28 -0.53 0.68
CA ALA A 80 14.91 -0.27 0.19
C ALA A 80 13.87 -0.16 1.33
N ILE A 81 14.04 -0.93 2.42
CA ILE A 81 13.16 -0.89 3.57
C ILE A 81 13.30 0.46 4.29
N THR A 82 14.52 0.94 4.52
CA THR A 82 14.72 2.25 5.17
C THR A 82 14.25 3.40 4.29
N THR A 83 14.43 3.32 2.97
CA THR A 83 13.87 4.30 2.02
C THR A 83 12.35 4.38 2.14
N GLN A 84 11.66 3.24 2.16
CA GLN A 84 10.20 3.20 2.34
C GLN A 84 9.79 3.67 3.74
N ALA A 85 10.54 3.31 4.79
CA ALA A 85 10.30 3.74 6.17
C ALA A 85 10.37 5.27 6.32
N LYS A 86 11.22 5.95 5.53
CA LYS A 86 11.27 7.42 5.48
C LYS A 86 9.93 8.01 4.99
N ILE A 87 9.35 7.44 3.94
CA ILE A 87 8.04 7.85 3.39
C ILE A 87 6.90 7.49 4.34
N ASP A 88 6.95 6.29 4.93
CA ASP A 88 5.94 5.82 5.88
C ASP A 88 5.94 6.68 7.16
N LEU A 89 7.11 7.16 7.61
CA LEU A 89 7.20 8.06 8.77
C LEU A 89 6.60 9.43 8.46
N LEU A 90 6.88 9.98 7.28
CA LEU A 90 6.24 11.22 6.83
C LEU A 90 4.71 11.05 6.77
N ARG A 91 4.22 9.94 6.23
CA ARG A 91 2.79 9.63 6.17
C ARG A 91 2.16 9.55 7.57
N VAL A 92 2.77 8.79 8.49
CA VAL A 92 2.28 8.68 9.88
C VAL A 92 2.23 10.04 10.55
N TYR A 93 3.28 10.86 10.37
CA TYR A 93 3.34 12.21 10.90
C TYR A 93 2.22 13.11 10.33
N ILE A 94 1.97 13.07 9.01
CA ILE A 94 0.88 13.81 8.36
C ILE A 94 -0.47 13.44 8.98
N HIS A 95 -0.81 12.14 9.01
CA HIS A 95 -2.12 11.71 9.51
C HIS A 95 -2.32 12.02 10.99
N LEU A 96 -1.30 11.82 11.83
CA LEU A 96 -1.39 12.16 13.24
C LEU A 96 -1.52 13.67 13.45
N SER A 97 -0.80 14.48 12.67
CA SER A 97 -0.89 15.94 12.71
C SER A 97 -2.28 16.44 12.34
N ASP A 98 -2.94 15.78 11.39
CA ASP A 98 -4.30 16.11 10.93
C ASP A 98 -5.41 15.76 11.91
N LEU A 99 -5.14 14.92 12.91
CA LEU A 99 -6.15 14.64 13.94
C LEU A 99 -6.52 15.92 14.69
N PHE A 100 -7.83 16.19 14.73
CA PHE A 100 -8.39 17.32 15.44
C PHE A 100 -8.01 17.27 16.92
N VAL A 101 -7.47 18.38 17.40
CA VAL A 101 -7.09 18.55 18.79
C VAL A 101 -8.36 18.60 19.63
N THR A 102 -8.47 17.70 20.61
CA THR A 102 -9.57 17.66 21.57
C THR A 102 -9.22 18.35 22.88
N ASN A 103 -7.93 18.63 23.12
CA ASN A 103 -7.45 19.35 24.30
C ASN A 103 -6.31 20.33 23.94
N THR A 104 -6.57 21.62 24.10
CA THR A 104 -5.62 22.72 23.87
C THR A 104 -5.19 23.44 25.14
N SER A 105 -5.73 23.06 26.31
CA SER A 105 -5.57 23.80 27.57
C SER A 105 -4.68 23.08 28.58
N HIS A 106 -4.23 21.86 28.28
CA HIS A 106 -3.33 21.11 29.14
C HIS A 106 -2.00 21.85 29.31
N ALA A 107 -1.46 21.85 30.53
CA ALA A 107 -0.15 22.44 30.81
C ALA A 107 0.97 21.62 30.14
N ALA A 108 2.11 22.24 29.90
CA ALA A 108 3.25 21.55 29.28
C ALA A 108 3.89 20.48 30.18
N ALA A 109 3.68 20.57 31.49
CA ALA A 109 4.15 19.57 32.46
C ALA A 109 3.07 18.53 32.72
N PHE A 110 3.46 17.27 32.54
CA PHE A 110 2.66 16.08 32.80
C PHE A 110 3.18 15.33 34.03
N GLY A 111 2.34 14.45 34.57
CA GLY A 111 2.66 13.49 35.62
C GLY A 111 2.15 13.87 37.00
N ASN A 112 2.98 13.68 38.04
CA ASN A 112 2.61 13.88 39.45
C ASN A 112 1.34 13.12 39.89
N GLY A 113 1.08 11.95 39.30
CA GLY A 113 -0.09 11.12 39.60
C GLY A 113 -1.35 11.50 38.83
N GLU A 114 -1.26 12.42 37.87
CA GLU A 114 -2.42 12.79 37.06
C GLU A 114 -2.97 11.62 36.25
N THR A 115 -4.26 11.70 35.96
CA THR A 115 -4.95 10.78 35.05
C THR A 115 -5.59 11.59 33.94
N ILE A 116 -5.27 11.26 32.69
CA ILE A 116 -5.85 11.88 31.51
C ILE A 116 -6.64 10.87 30.70
N THR A 117 -7.69 11.34 30.05
CA THR A 117 -8.56 10.52 29.19
C THR A 117 -8.08 10.49 27.75
N SER A 118 -8.57 9.57 26.94
CA SER A 118 -8.23 9.51 25.51
C SER A 118 -8.53 10.82 24.78
N GLY A 119 -7.66 11.19 23.84
CA GLY A 119 -7.81 12.40 23.05
C GLY A 119 -6.54 12.80 22.30
N VAL A 120 -6.64 13.91 21.59
CA VAL A 120 -5.53 14.57 20.91
C VAL A 120 -5.18 15.84 21.69
N TYR A 121 -3.98 15.87 22.25
CA TYR A 121 -3.46 16.95 23.08
C TYR A 121 -2.47 17.79 22.26
N SER A 122 -2.58 19.11 22.38
CA SER A 122 -1.65 20.07 21.76
C SER A 122 -1.05 20.95 22.83
N ILE A 123 0.28 20.92 22.93
CA ILE A 123 1.06 21.65 23.93
C ILE A 123 1.89 22.70 23.23
N ALA A 124 1.62 23.97 23.56
CA ALA A 124 2.39 25.11 23.07
C ALA A 124 3.79 25.10 23.70
N GLY A 125 4.77 24.57 22.98
CA GLY A 125 6.17 24.47 23.36
C GLY A 125 6.60 23.10 23.88
N ALA A 126 7.73 23.09 24.59
CA ALA A 126 8.36 21.86 25.06
C ALA A 126 7.60 21.24 26.24
N GLY A 127 7.34 19.94 26.15
CA GLY A 127 6.67 19.16 27.19
C GLY A 127 7.63 18.52 28.19
N SER A 128 7.11 18.22 29.37
CA SER A 128 7.84 17.41 30.36
C SER A 128 6.95 16.40 31.05
N LEU A 129 7.54 15.31 31.54
CA LEU A 129 6.86 14.32 32.38
C LEU A 129 7.67 14.08 33.65
N ALA A 130 7.05 14.26 34.82
CA ALA A 130 7.66 13.98 36.12
C ALA A 130 6.80 13.00 36.94
N GLY A 131 7.42 11.98 37.54
CA GLY A 131 6.67 10.95 38.27
C GLY A 131 5.77 10.13 37.35
N SER A 132 4.56 9.80 37.81
CA SER A 132 3.62 8.95 37.07
C SER A 132 2.51 9.73 36.37
N ILE A 133 2.10 9.27 35.19
CA ILE A 133 0.85 9.65 34.51
C ILE A 133 0.03 8.41 34.21
N THR A 134 -1.29 8.50 34.33
CA THR A 134 -2.23 7.43 33.92
C THR A 134 -2.99 7.85 32.65
N LEU A 135 -2.94 6.99 31.63
CA LEU A 135 -3.73 7.10 30.40
C LEU A 135 -4.96 6.20 30.53
N ASP A 136 -6.11 6.80 30.85
CA ASP A 136 -7.36 6.11 31.14
C ASP A 136 -8.27 6.06 29.91
N GLY A 137 -8.46 4.85 29.35
CA GLY A 137 -9.31 4.60 28.19
C GLY A 137 -10.80 4.58 28.52
N GLN A 138 -11.18 4.68 29.79
CA GLN A 138 -12.56 4.68 30.29
C GLN A 138 -13.39 3.49 29.79
N GLY A 139 -12.74 2.33 29.64
CA GLY A 139 -13.35 1.10 29.15
C GLY A 139 -13.38 0.98 27.63
N ASN A 140 -12.89 1.97 26.89
CA ASN A 140 -12.81 1.94 25.42
C ASN A 140 -11.51 1.26 24.95
N PRO A 141 -11.57 0.06 24.33
CA PRO A 141 -10.38 -0.61 23.80
C PRO A 141 -9.74 0.10 22.59
N ASN A 142 -10.48 1.04 21.98
CA ASN A 142 -10.02 1.87 20.87
C ASN A 142 -9.54 3.26 21.36
N ALA A 143 -9.43 3.47 22.68
CA ALA A 143 -8.90 4.70 23.25
C ALA A 143 -7.54 5.05 22.63
N ALA A 144 -7.42 6.28 22.16
CA ALA A 144 -6.23 6.81 21.51
C ALA A 144 -5.72 8.05 22.23
N PHE A 145 -4.40 8.15 22.37
CA PHE A 145 -3.71 9.25 23.02
C PHE A 145 -2.66 9.79 22.04
N ILE A 146 -2.91 10.96 21.49
CA ILE A 146 -1.99 11.62 20.56
C ILE A 146 -1.53 12.92 21.21
N ILE A 147 -0.31 12.96 21.71
CA ILE A 147 0.21 14.05 22.52
C ILE A 147 1.27 14.78 21.71
N LYS A 148 0.94 16.00 21.28
CA LYS A 148 1.75 16.83 20.37
C LYS A 148 2.40 17.96 21.14
N PHE A 149 3.72 18.10 21.01
CA PHE A 149 4.51 19.18 21.59
C PHE A 149 5.12 20.03 20.49
N GLU A 150 4.90 21.33 20.53
CA GLU A 150 5.54 22.29 19.61
C GLU A 150 7.00 22.60 20.02
N GLY A 151 7.67 21.61 20.61
CA GLY A 151 9.05 21.64 21.03
C GLY A 151 9.48 20.23 21.43
N GLY A 152 10.62 20.11 22.10
CA GLY A 152 11.09 18.83 22.62
C GLY A 152 10.18 18.26 23.73
N PHE A 153 10.35 16.97 24.03
CA PHE A 153 9.70 16.32 25.17
C PHE A 153 10.74 15.69 26.09
N SER A 154 10.65 15.95 27.40
CA SER A 154 11.59 15.40 28.39
C SER A 154 10.87 14.71 29.53
N ALA A 155 11.04 13.40 29.66
CA ALA A 155 10.58 12.65 30.82
C ALA A 155 11.72 12.50 31.84
N GLY A 156 11.48 12.89 33.09
CA GLY A 156 12.44 12.76 34.18
C GLY A 156 12.78 11.30 34.47
N ALA A 157 13.87 11.07 35.22
CA ALA A 157 14.23 9.74 35.67
C ALA A 157 13.11 9.12 36.53
N SER A 158 12.92 7.81 36.41
CA SER A 158 11.86 7.05 37.09
C SER A 158 10.43 7.51 36.74
N SER A 159 10.26 8.21 35.62
CA SER A 159 8.91 8.55 35.13
C SER A 159 8.16 7.29 34.70
N THR A 160 6.84 7.27 34.89
CA THR A 160 6.03 6.06 34.62
C THR A 160 4.74 6.41 33.89
N ILE A 161 4.53 5.83 32.73
CA ILE A 161 3.26 5.89 31.99
C ILE A 161 2.46 4.62 32.28
N VAL A 162 1.32 4.80 32.93
CA VAL A 162 0.38 3.73 33.29
C VAL A 162 -0.76 3.70 32.27
N LEU A 163 -1.01 2.55 31.66
CA LEU A 163 -2.19 2.34 30.81
C LEU A 163 -3.31 1.72 31.66
N SER A 164 -4.51 2.28 31.59
CA SER A 164 -5.65 1.77 32.36
C SER A 164 -6.93 1.70 31.52
N ASN A 165 -7.88 0.87 31.98
CA ASN A 165 -9.23 0.77 31.46
C ASN A 165 -9.33 0.70 29.91
N GLY A 166 -8.63 -0.26 29.30
CA GLY A 166 -8.71 -0.53 27.86
C GLY A 166 -7.67 0.19 27.01
N THR A 167 -6.89 1.12 27.56
CA THR A 167 -5.78 1.75 26.82
C THR A 167 -4.72 0.73 26.43
N ARG A 168 -4.26 0.79 25.16
CA ARG A 168 -3.21 -0.06 24.60
C ARG A 168 -2.07 0.79 24.07
N ALA A 169 -0.82 0.37 24.28
CA ALA A 169 0.36 1.14 23.88
C ALA A 169 0.42 1.40 22.36
N CYS A 170 -0.15 0.52 21.53
CA CYS A 170 -0.22 0.71 20.07
C CYS A 170 -1.04 1.96 19.67
N ASN A 171 -1.91 2.48 20.54
CA ASN A 171 -2.72 3.67 20.31
C ASN A 171 -2.21 4.92 21.04
N VAL A 172 -0.98 4.88 21.57
CA VAL A 172 -0.36 6.00 22.27
C VAL A 172 0.80 6.55 21.42
N PHE A 173 0.75 7.84 21.13
CA PHE A 173 1.75 8.54 20.31
C PHE A 173 2.20 9.83 21.03
N TRP A 174 3.51 9.99 21.16
CA TRP A 174 4.17 11.18 21.69
C TRP A 174 4.93 11.83 20.54
N ILE A 175 4.51 13.01 20.11
CA ILE A 175 5.05 13.69 18.93
C ILE A 175 5.69 14.99 19.38
N ALA A 176 6.98 15.15 19.15
CA ALA A 176 7.74 16.33 19.53
C ALA A 176 8.34 17.01 18.30
N GLU A 177 8.09 18.32 18.18
CA GLU A 177 8.79 19.20 17.25
C GLU A 177 10.20 19.54 17.78
N GLY A 178 11.01 18.49 17.97
CA GLY A 178 12.30 18.55 18.62
C GLY A 178 12.70 17.20 19.21
N ALA A 179 13.76 17.22 20.03
CA ALA A 179 14.28 16.00 20.63
C ALA A 179 13.34 15.43 21.71
N ILE A 180 13.30 14.10 21.81
CA ILE A 180 12.66 13.35 22.90
C ILE A 180 13.75 12.76 23.80
N SER A 181 13.71 13.08 25.10
CA SER A 181 14.61 12.53 26.10
C SER A 181 13.83 11.85 27.21
N ILE A 182 14.06 10.56 27.42
CA ILE A 182 13.46 9.76 28.48
C ILE A 182 14.55 9.44 29.51
N GLY A 183 14.36 9.87 30.74
CA GLY A 183 15.31 9.66 31.83
C GLY A 183 15.48 8.20 32.22
N ALA A 184 16.56 7.91 32.95
CA ALA A 184 16.88 6.56 33.42
C ALA A 184 15.75 5.95 34.28
N SER A 185 15.63 4.63 34.24
CA SER A 185 14.66 3.83 35.03
C SER A 185 13.19 4.18 34.76
N SER A 186 12.89 4.79 33.62
CA SER A 186 11.51 5.16 33.26
C SER A 186 10.77 3.98 32.62
N ILE A 187 9.46 3.90 32.87
CA ILE A 187 8.54 2.98 32.20
C ILE A 187 7.73 3.78 31.18
N THR A 188 8.02 3.57 29.91
CA THR A 188 7.46 4.34 28.80
C THR A 188 6.53 3.47 27.95
N LYS A 189 5.38 4.03 27.56
CA LYS A 189 4.37 3.37 26.73
C LYS A 189 4.05 4.23 25.51
N GLY A 190 4.02 3.60 24.34
CA GLY A 190 3.63 4.24 23.09
C GLY A 190 4.78 4.54 22.13
N THR A 191 4.41 5.02 20.95
CA THR A 191 5.34 5.40 19.89
C THR A 191 5.85 6.83 20.13
N LEU A 192 7.17 6.99 20.19
CA LEU A 192 7.87 8.28 20.28
C LEU A 192 8.23 8.75 18.86
N ILE A 193 7.78 9.94 18.47
CA ILE A 193 8.05 10.56 17.17
C ILE A 193 8.76 11.90 17.39
N ALA A 194 9.99 12.03 16.91
CA ALA A 194 10.77 13.27 16.96
C ALA A 194 10.97 13.85 15.55
N HIS A 195 10.55 15.10 15.33
CA HIS A 195 10.58 15.77 14.03
C HIS A 195 11.07 17.22 14.11
N PRO A 196 12.17 17.56 13.41
CA PRO A 196 13.41 16.80 13.52
C PRO A 196 13.88 16.79 14.98
N GLY A 197 14.34 15.64 15.45
CA GLY A 197 14.91 15.52 16.78
C GLY A 197 15.51 14.15 17.06
N ALA A 198 16.54 14.15 17.90
CA ALA A 198 17.08 12.92 18.47
C ALA A 198 16.10 12.28 19.45
N ILE A 199 16.19 10.96 19.62
CA ILE A 199 15.47 10.23 20.67
C ILE A 199 16.49 9.59 21.58
N THR A 200 16.41 9.83 22.89
CA THR A 200 17.27 9.19 23.88
C THR A 200 16.44 8.54 24.96
N VAL A 201 16.72 7.28 25.27
CA VAL A 201 16.18 6.59 26.44
C VAL A 201 17.33 6.20 27.36
N GLY A 202 17.28 6.68 28.60
CA GLY A 202 18.32 6.47 29.60
C GLY A 202 18.42 5.02 30.10
N ALA A 203 19.46 4.75 30.89
CA ALA A 203 19.72 3.43 31.45
C ALA A 203 18.55 2.88 32.29
N ASN A 204 18.38 1.56 32.28
CA ASN A 204 17.29 0.80 32.86
C ASN A 204 15.89 1.22 32.36
N GLY A 205 15.79 1.78 31.15
CA GLY A 205 14.51 2.12 30.54
C GLY A 205 13.70 0.87 30.18
N ASN A 206 12.38 0.96 30.31
CA ASN A 206 11.43 -0.06 29.85
C ASN A 206 10.46 0.60 28.87
N LEU A 207 10.68 0.38 27.57
CA LEU A 207 9.87 0.93 26.49
C LEU A 207 9.01 -0.18 25.85
N GLU A 208 7.70 -0.13 26.08
CA GLU A 208 6.73 -0.79 25.19
C GLU A 208 6.27 0.25 24.17
N GLY A 209 6.95 0.30 23.04
CA GLY A 209 6.88 1.45 22.17
C GLY A 209 7.77 1.34 20.94
N ARG A 210 7.97 2.49 20.31
CA ARG A 210 8.89 2.65 19.18
C ARG A 210 9.59 3.99 19.33
N MET A 211 10.80 4.11 18.78
CA MET A 211 11.55 5.34 18.65
C MET A 211 11.67 5.68 17.16
N LEU A 212 10.91 6.67 16.69
CA LEU A 212 10.87 7.07 15.28
C LEU A 212 11.35 8.52 15.14
N SER A 213 12.52 8.72 14.54
CA SER A 213 13.10 10.05 14.32
C SER A 213 13.15 10.35 12.82
N SER A 214 12.64 11.51 12.40
CA SER A 214 12.80 11.93 10.99
C SER A 214 14.24 12.35 10.69
N GLU A 215 14.89 12.96 11.68
CA GLU A 215 16.29 13.37 11.70
C GLU A 215 16.73 13.49 13.17
N GLY A 216 17.87 12.90 13.50
CA GLY A 216 18.41 12.85 14.84
C GLY A 216 18.84 11.44 15.19
N ALA A 217 19.91 11.35 16.00
CA ALA A 217 20.37 10.07 16.50
C ALA A 217 19.34 9.46 17.46
N ILE A 218 19.25 8.12 17.44
CA ILE A 218 18.53 7.36 18.46
C ILE A 218 19.57 6.69 19.35
N THR A 219 19.47 6.93 20.66
CA THR A 219 20.33 6.31 21.67
C THR A 219 19.51 5.62 22.73
N PHE A 220 19.71 4.32 22.89
CA PHE A 220 19.08 3.52 23.94
C PHE A 220 20.13 3.06 24.95
N GLY A 221 19.94 3.39 26.23
CA GLY A 221 20.76 2.85 27.32
C GLY A 221 20.42 1.39 27.64
N PRO A 222 21.12 0.73 28.57
CA PRO A 222 20.83 -0.66 28.92
C PRO A 222 19.39 -0.78 29.39
N GLY A 223 18.59 -1.71 28.87
CA GLY A 223 17.17 -1.78 29.23
C GLY A 223 16.35 -2.77 28.41
N LEU A 224 15.03 -2.56 28.40
CA LEU A 224 14.06 -3.34 27.64
C LEU A 224 13.35 -2.44 26.63
N ALA A 225 13.34 -2.81 25.35
CA ALA A 225 12.58 -2.14 24.30
C ALA A 225 11.90 -3.15 23.37
N TYR A 226 10.62 -2.94 23.10
CA TYR A 226 9.85 -3.78 22.18
C TYR A 226 8.60 -3.06 21.62
N PRO A 227 8.22 -3.29 20.35
CA PRO A 227 7.01 -2.76 19.74
C PRO A 227 5.73 -3.16 20.49
N PRO A 228 4.74 -2.26 20.61
CA PRO A 228 3.42 -2.59 21.14
C PRO A 228 2.71 -3.66 20.32
N ALA A 229 1.97 -4.53 21.00
CA ALA A 229 1.21 -5.60 20.38
C ALA A 229 -0.20 -5.18 19.90
N GLY A 230 -0.66 -5.86 18.85
CA GLY A 230 -2.00 -5.76 18.29
C GLY A 230 -2.24 -4.55 17.39
N PRO A 231 -3.44 -4.42 16.79
CA PRO A 231 -3.71 -3.42 15.78
C PRO A 231 -3.84 -2.02 16.40
N ILE A 232 -3.39 -1.03 15.64
CA ILE A 232 -3.71 0.38 15.84
C ILE A 232 -5.18 0.58 15.46
N THR A 233 -5.91 1.43 16.17
CA THR A 233 -7.35 1.69 15.91
C THR A 233 -7.66 3.18 15.75
N ILE A 234 -6.63 4.00 15.50
CA ILE A 234 -6.75 5.45 15.33
C ILE A 234 -7.36 5.73 13.94
N PRO A 235 -8.57 6.31 13.86
CA PRO A 235 -9.15 6.68 12.58
C PRO A 235 -8.37 7.83 11.96
N ILE A 236 -8.10 7.75 10.66
CA ILE A 236 -7.42 8.77 9.88
C ILE A 236 -8.30 9.22 8.72
N SER A 237 -8.15 10.48 8.33
CA SER A 237 -8.80 11.03 7.15
C SER A 237 -7.89 10.80 5.95
N CYS A 238 -8.42 10.04 4.99
CA CYS A 238 -7.72 9.66 3.79
C CYS A 238 -8.43 10.29 2.58
N VAL A 239 -7.93 11.46 2.17
CA VAL A 239 -8.59 12.28 1.15
C VAL A 239 -7.64 12.51 -0.02
N ASN A 240 -7.43 11.47 -0.83
CA ASN A 240 -6.74 11.61 -2.12
C ASN A 240 -7.64 12.24 -3.20
N THR A 241 -8.96 12.26 -2.97
CA THR A 241 -9.96 12.74 -3.92
C THR A 241 -10.17 14.24 -3.79
N CYS A 242 -9.37 15.00 -4.52
CA CYS A 242 -9.50 16.45 -4.61
C CYS A 242 -9.43 16.89 -6.07
N ASN A 243 -10.60 16.99 -6.71
CA ASN A 243 -10.70 17.34 -8.12
C ASN A 243 -11.09 18.81 -8.26
N ASN A 244 -10.07 19.68 -8.38
CA ASN A 244 -10.25 21.06 -8.81
C ASN A 244 -9.30 21.31 -9.99
N THR A 245 -9.85 21.67 -11.15
CA THR A 245 -9.10 21.80 -12.40
C THR A 245 -8.49 23.18 -12.59
N ILE A 246 -8.78 24.16 -11.73
CA ILE A 246 -8.32 25.55 -11.86
C ILE A 246 -6.79 25.61 -11.95
N LEU A 247 -6.09 24.73 -11.24
CA LEU A 247 -4.63 24.71 -11.15
C LEU A 247 -3.93 24.03 -12.35
N GLY A 248 -4.64 23.41 -13.29
CA GLY A 248 -4.00 22.69 -14.40
C GLY A 248 -2.89 21.74 -13.94
N THR A 249 -1.72 21.79 -14.60
CA THR A 249 -0.54 20.99 -14.25
C THR A 249 0.17 21.45 -12.97
N VAL A 250 0.03 22.72 -12.55
CA VAL A 250 0.64 23.19 -11.29
C VAL A 250 -0.01 22.54 -10.06
N ALA A 251 -1.15 21.86 -10.23
CA ALA A 251 -1.77 21.04 -9.20
C ALA A 251 -0.84 19.93 -8.66
N ASN A 252 0.12 19.45 -9.44
CA ASN A 252 1.04 18.39 -9.00
C ASN A 252 2.13 18.90 -8.04
N PHE A 253 2.42 20.21 -8.08
CA PHE A 253 3.46 20.82 -7.26
C PHE A 253 2.98 21.14 -5.85
N ALA A 254 3.78 20.77 -4.85
CA ALA A 254 3.66 21.30 -3.50
C ALA A 254 4.33 22.68 -3.41
N LEU A 255 5.50 22.83 -4.03
CA LEU A 255 6.31 24.05 -4.04
C LEU A 255 6.64 24.42 -5.49
N PHE A 256 6.21 25.60 -5.94
CA PHE A 256 6.51 26.04 -7.30
C PHE A 256 6.72 27.54 -7.44
N ALA A 257 7.78 27.91 -8.16
CA ALA A 257 8.05 29.29 -8.58
C ALA A 257 8.11 29.41 -10.10
N SER A 258 7.29 30.29 -10.68
CA SER A 258 7.38 30.66 -12.09
C SER A 258 8.66 31.44 -12.42
N ASN A 259 9.10 32.29 -11.48
CA ASN A 259 10.36 33.03 -11.54
C ASN A 259 10.85 33.35 -10.11
N GLY A 260 11.78 32.56 -9.60
CA GLY A 260 12.32 32.65 -8.25
C GLY A 260 12.96 31.32 -7.83
N ALA A 261 13.91 31.37 -6.90
CA ALA A 261 14.48 30.16 -6.33
C ALA A 261 13.47 29.44 -5.42
N VAL A 262 13.52 28.10 -5.38
CA VAL A 262 12.81 27.27 -4.42
C VAL A 262 13.84 26.66 -3.47
N ALA A 263 13.89 27.16 -2.24
CA ALA A 263 14.92 26.81 -1.27
C ALA A 263 14.31 26.23 0.01
N ASN A 264 14.94 25.19 0.53
CA ASN A 264 14.62 24.60 1.81
C ASN A 264 15.82 24.70 2.77
N ALA A 265 15.62 25.23 3.98
CA ALA A 265 16.73 25.56 4.87
C ALA A 265 17.12 24.43 5.85
N ALA A 266 16.24 23.45 6.06
CA ALA A 266 16.41 22.37 7.03
C ALA A 266 15.56 21.15 6.67
N THR A 267 15.66 20.04 7.40
CA THR A 267 14.92 18.82 7.09
C THR A 267 13.42 19.00 7.16
N SER A 268 12.76 18.73 6.05
CA SER A 268 11.33 18.93 5.85
C SER A 268 10.67 17.66 5.30
N GLY A 269 9.35 17.59 5.38
CA GLY A 269 8.52 16.58 4.72
C GLY A 269 7.72 17.18 3.57
N ILE A 270 7.88 16.65 2.36
CA ILE A 270 7.18 17.17 1.18
C ILE A 270 6.46 16.04 0.45
N VAL A 271 5.18 16.23 0.16
CA VAL A 271 4.39 15.37 -0.74
C VAL A 271 3.85 16.19 -1.89
N GLY A 272 4.28 15.87 -3.10
CA GLY A 272 4.05 16.65 -4.31
C GLY A 272 5.36 17.15 -4.92
N ASP A 273 5.27 17.62 -6.17
CA ASP A 273 6.43 18.02 -6.94
C ASP A 273 7.01 19.35 -6.44
N ILE A 274 8.31 19.53 -6.69
CA ILE A 274 9.07 20.73 -6.31
C ILE A 274 9.70 21.29 -7.59
N GLY A 275 9.50 22.56 -7.89
CA GLY A 275 10.18 23.11 -9.06
C GLY A 275 10.21 24.61 -9.22
N SER A 276 11.12 25.02 -10.10
CA SER A 276 11.28 26.40 -10.52
C SER A 276 11.40 26.45 -12.03
N ASN A 277 10.64 27.32 -12.68
CA ASN A 277 10.79 27.56 -14.11
C ASN A 277 11.95 28.54 -14.42
N ALA A 278 12.30 29.41 -13.47
CA ALA A 278 13.42 30.35 -13.61
C ALA A 278 13.99 30.68 -12.22
N GLY A 279 15.03 29.95 -11.81
CA GLY A 279 15.65 30.02 -10.49
C GLY A 279 16.06 28.63 -10.01
N ASP A 280 16.90 28.55 -8.97
CA ASP A 280 17.43 27.27 -8.50
C ASP A 280 16.47 26.53 -7.56
N VAL A 281 16.53 25.19 -7.58
CA VAL A 281 15.90 24.32 -6.57
C VAL A 281 16.99 23.73 -5.67
N SER A 282 16.96 24.02 -4.37
CA SER A 282 18.07 23.67 -3.47
C SER A 282 17.66 23.39 -2.01
N GLY A 283 18.53 22.69 -1.27
CA GLY A 283 18.39 22.50 0.18
C GLY A 283 17.47 21.37 0.64
N PHE A 284 17.15 20.42 -0.24
CA PHE A 284 16.24 19.28 0.06
C PHE A 284 16.95 17.97 0.40
N THR A 285 18.28 17.94 0.49
CA THR A 285 19.06 16.69 0.62
C THR A 285 18.72 15.86 1.86
N SER A 286 18.49 16.49 3.01
CA SER A 286 18.12 15.78 4.24
C SER A 286 16.61 15.47 4.33
N SER A 287 15.79 16.23 3.60
CA SER A 287 14.33 16.15 3.60
C SER A 287 13.80 14.83 3.06
N THR A 288 12.56 14.51 3.46
CA THR A 288 11.77 13.44 2.85
C THR A 288 10.91 14.05 1.75
N VAL A 289 11.09 13.62 0.51
CA VAL A 289 10.29 14.11 -0.64
C VAL A 289 9.61 12.93 -1.32
N ALA A 290 8.29 12.91 -1.27
CA ALA A 290 7.41 12.04 -2.06
C ALA A 290 6.90 12.83 -3.27
N GLY A 291 7.75 13.00 -4.27
CA GLY A 291 7.49 13.80 -5.47
C GLY A 291 8.74 13.92 -6.32
N SER A 292 8.64 14.62 -7.44
CA SER A 292 9.75 14.85 -8.37
C SER A 292 10.28 16.28 -8.28
N PHE A 293 11.54 16.45 -8.67
CA PHE A 293 12.18 17.75 -8.81
C PHE A 293 12.20 18.17 -10.29
N TYR A 294 11.81 19.40 -10.56
CA TYR A 294 11.82 19.99 -11.91
C TYR A 294 12.52 21.34 -11.90
N ASN A 295 13.38 21.60 -12.88
CA ASN A 295 14.12 22.86 -12.97
C ASN A 295 14.30 23.29 -14.42
N ALA A 296 13.65 24.40 -14.79
CA ALA A 296 13.69 25.02 -16.11
C ALA A 296 13.53 24.02 -17.28
N ASP A 297 12.48 23.20 -17.20
CA ASP A 297 12.11 22.20 -18.21
C ASP A 297 10.68 22.43 -18.74
N ALA A 298 10.24 21.54 -19.65
CA ALA A 298 8.91 21.61 -20.25
C ALA A 298 7.76 21.50 -19.22
N THR A 299 7.95 20.73 -18.14
CA THR A 299 6.98 20.59 -17.05
C THR A 299 6.84 21.91 -16.31
N THR A 300 7.95 22.54 -15.93
CA THR A 300 7.92 23.85 -15.26
C THR A 300 7.41 24.98 -16.16
N ALA A 301 7.66 24.89 -17.48
CA ALA A 301 7.16 25.86 -18.45
C ALA A 301 5.64 25.83 -18.56
N GLN A 302 5.04 24.63 -18.57
CA GLN A 302 3.58 24.48 -18.56
C GLN A 302 2.99 24.88 -17.20
N ALA A 303 3.61 24.45 -16.08
CA ALA A 303 3.15 24.82 -14.74
C ALA A 303 3.15 26.34 -14.52
N LYS A 304 4.11 27.07 -15.10
CA LYS A 304 4.11 28.55 -15.09
C LYS A 304 2.90 29.15 -15.78
N ILE A 305 2.54 28.64 -16.97
CA ILE A 305 1.38 29.10 -17.73
C ILE A 305 0.09 28.80 -16.95
N ASP A 306 -0.01 27.60 -16.39
CA ASP A 306 -1.18 27.17 -15.64
C ASP A 306 -1.33 27.93 -14.32
N LEU A 307 -0.23 28.25 -13.63
CA LEU A 307 -0.26 29.10 -12.43
C LEU A 307 -0.77 30.50 -12.74
N GLU A 308 -0.31 31.12 -13.83
CA GLU A 308 -0.79 32.44 -14.24
C GLU A 308 -2.29 32.40 -14.60
N SER A 309 -2.71 31.38 -15.35
CA SER A 309 -4.13 31.16 -15.67
C SER A 309 -4.99 30.97 -14.42
N ALA A 310 -4.52 30.17 -13.46
CA ALA A 310 -5.19 29.94 -12.19
C ALA A 310 -5.33 31.23 -11.37
N TYR A 311 -4.25 32.01 -11.26
CA TYR A 311 -4.26 33.32 -10.60
C TYR A 311 -5.32 34.23 -11.21
N VAL A 312 -5.31 34.41 -12.54
CA VAL A 312 -6.27 35.27 -13.25
C VAL A 312 -7.70 34.81 -13.02
N GLN A 313 -7.99 33.50 -13.08
CA GLN A 313 -9.33 32.96 -12.85
C GLN A 313 -9.82 33.22 -11.42
N LEU A 314 -8.99 32.89 -10.43
CA LEU A 314 -9.38 33.00 -9.03
C LEU A 314 -9.51 34.47 -8.60
N TYR A 315 -8.57 35.32 -8.99
CA TYR A 315 -8.58 36.74 -8.61
C TYR A 315 -9.76 37.49 -9.24
N ASN A 316 -10.19 37.12 -10.45
CA ASN A 316 -11.37 37.70 -11.11
C ASN A 316 -12.72 37.08 -10.69
N THR A 317 -12.73 36.04 -9.83
CA THR A 317 -14.00 35.44 -9.36
C THR A 317 -14.79 36.49 -8.55
N PRO A 318 -16.10 36.75 -8.79
CA PRO A 318 -16.82 37.80 -8.08
C PRO A 318 -16.81 37.63 -6.55
N ASN A 319 -16.59 38.74 -5.82
CA ASN A 319 -16.53 38.74 -4.36
C ASN A 319 -17.94 38.54 -3.77
N THR A 320 -18.08 37.64 -2.80
CA THR A 320 -19.30 37.50 -1.99
C THR A 320 -19.19 38.27 -0.68
N ASN A 321 -17.97 38.62 -0.26
CA ASN A 321 -17.67 39.47 0.89
C ASN A 321 -16.65 40.54 0.49
N MET A 322 -17.04 41.81 0.54
CA MET A 322 -16.23 42.94 0.08
C MET A 322 -15.47 43.68 1.20
N SER A 323 -15.56 43.24 2.44
CA SER A 323 -15.05 43.99 3.58
C SER A 323 -14.61 43.08 4.72
N HIS A 324 -13.88 42.00 4.40
CA HIS A 324 -13.28 41.18 5.44
C HIS A 324 -12.19 42.00 6.15
N THR A 325 -12.10 41.87 7.47
CA THR A 325 -11.12 42.62 8.24
C THR A 325 -9.70 42.18 7.85
N PRO A 326 -8.77 43.12 7.62
CA PRO A 326 -7.40 42.78 7.23
C PRO A 326 -6.65 41.95 8.27
N ALA A 327 -6.88 42.20 9.56
CA ALA A 327 -6.38 41.38 10.66
C ALA A 327 -7.51 40.51 11.22
N PHE A 328 -7.29 39.20 11.31
CA PHE A 328 -8.32 38.21 11.65
C PHE A 328 -7.72 36.96 12.32
N GLY A 329 -8.53 35.99 12.74
CA GLY A 329 -8.06 34.79 13.47
C GLY A 329 -8.47 34.66 14.94
N SER A 330 -9.43 35.47 15.42
CA SER A 330 -9.93 35.42 16.80
C SER A 330 -10.98 34.31 17.05
N GLY A 331 -10.82 33.13 16.43
CA GLY A 331 -11.73 31.99 16.59
C GLY A 331 -12.96 32.00 15.68
N GLU A 332 -12.96 32.84 14.64
CA GLU A 332 -14.11 32.96 13.74
C GLU A 332 -14.35 31.69 12.90
N THR A 333 -15.61 31.51 12.51
CA THR A 333 -16.03 30.50 11.54
C THR A 333 -16.52 31.21 10.29
N LEU A 334 -15.90 30.92 9.15
CA LEU A 334 -16.20 31.48 7.85
C LEU A 334 -16.90 30.41 7.01
N ASN A 335 -17.96 30.80 6.32
CA ASN A 335 -18.67 29.92 5.39
C ASN A 335 -18.06 30.04 3.98
N ALA A 336 -18.48 29.18 3.05
CA ALA A 336 -18.03 29.25 1.67
C ALA A 336 -18.24 30.66 1.07
N GLY A 337 -17.24 31.18 0.38
CA GLY A 337 -17.29 32.53 -0.18
C GLY A 337 -15.97 33.03 -0.77
N VAL A 338 -16.07 34.18 -1.43
CA VAL A 338 -14.95 34.93 -1.99
C VAL A 338 -14.79 36.22 -1.20
N TYR A 339 -13.74 36.26 -0.39
CA TYR A 339 -13.42 37.29 0.59
C TYR A 339 -12.37 38.24 0.02
N SER A 340 -12.72 39.53 -0.04
CA SER A 340 -11.79 40.59 -0.42
C SER A 340 -11.31 41.39 0.80
N VAL A 341 -10.00 41.60 0.84
CA VAL A 341 -9.28 42.46 1.77
C VAL A 341 -8.54 43.51 0.95
N LEU A 342 -8.93 44.79 1.08
CA LEU A 342 -8.43 45.92 0.29
C LEU A 342 -7.04 46.41 0.74
N GLY A 343 -6.12 45.49 1.01
CA GLY A 343 -4.76 45.76 1.44
C GLY A 343 -4.07 44.50 1.95
N ALA A 344 -3.01 44.68 2.74
CA ALA A 344 -2.29 43.56 3.35
C ALA A 344 -3.14 42.86 4.42
N GLY A 345 -3.17 41.53 4.38
CA GLY A 345 -3.87 40.69 5.34
C GLY A 345 -2.94 40.05 6.38
N SER A 346 -3.48 39.76 7.56
CA SER A 346 -2.81 39.00 8.60
C SER A 346 -3.77 38.06 9.33
N LEU A 347 -3.39 36.79 9.42
CA LEU A 347 -4.05 35.80 10.26
C LEU A 347 -3.23 35.63 11.54
N ALA A 348 -3.86 35.80 12.71
CA ALA A 348 -3.27 35.50 14.01
C ALA A 348 -4.28 34.75 14.88
N GLY A 349 -3.98 33.49 15.20
CA GLY A 349 -4.86 32.62 15.96
C GLY A 349 -5.53 31.57 15.06
N THR A 350 -6.75 31.16 15.40
CA THR A 350 -7.47 30.06 14.73
C THR A 350 -8.69 30.56 13.97
N ILE A 351 -8.91 30.04 12.76
CA ILE A 351 -10.18 30.16 12.03
C ILE A 351 -10.71 28.78 11.64
N THR A 352 -12.03 28.70 11.40
CA THR A 352 -12.69 27.52 10.83
C THR A 352 -13.35 27.86 9.50
N LEU A 353 -13.14 27.03 8.49
CA LEU A 353 -13.78 27.11 7.17
C LEU A 353 -14.88 26.04 7.10
N ASP A 354 -16.13 26.46 7.25
CA ASP A 354 -17.30 25.60 7.33
C ASP A 354 -18.02 25.49 5.98
N GLY A 355 -17.95 24.30 5.37
CA GLY A 355 -18.58 24.01 4.08
C GLY A 355 -20.08 23.75 4.18
N GLN A 356 -20.63 23.70 5.39
CA GLN A 356 -22.05 23.47 5.67
C GLN A 356 -22.62 22.20 5.02
N GLY A 357 -21.81 21.15 4.94
CA GLY A 357 -22.12 19.87 4.30
C GLY A 357 -21.87 19.84 2.79
N ASN A 358 -21.42 20.94 2.18
CA ASN A 358 -21.12 21.01 0.76
C ASN A 358 -19.64 20.61 0.48
N PRO A 359 -19.39 19.44 -0.13
CA PRO A 359 -18.03 19.03 -0.51
C PRO A 359 -17.36 19.91 -1.56
N ASP A 360 -18.15 20.69 -2.29
CA ASP A 360 -17.69 21.62 -3.33
C ASP A 360 -17.69 23.08 -2.84
N ALA A 361 -17.79 23.29 -1.52
CA ALA A 361 -17.66 24.59 -0.89
C ALA A 361 -16.32 25.25 -1.28
N LEU A 362 -16.41 26.46 -1.86
CA LEU A 362 -15.28 27.23 -2.37
C LEU A 362 -14.96 28.40 -1.42
N PHE A 363 -13.70 28.52 -1.05
CA PHE A 363 -13.16 29.59 -0.21
C PHE A 363 -12.02 30.27 -0.96
N ILE A 364 -12.18 31.54 -1.30
CA ILE A 364 -11.13 32.34 -1.94
C ILE A 364 -10.89 33.57 -1.08
N PHE A 365 -9.67 33.74 -0.58
CA PHE A 365 -9.22 34.92 0.14
C PHE A 365 -8.30 35.73 -0.76
N LYS A 366 -8.66 36.99 -1.02
CA LYS A 366 -7.91 37.91 -1.86
C LYS A 366 -7.41 39.08 -1.05
N PHE A 367 -6.11 39.33 -1.13
CA PHE A 367 -5.44 40.43 -0.45
C PHE A 367 -4.84 41.34 -1.51
N ASP A 368 -5.25 42.61 -1.53
CA ASP A 368 -4.64 43.66 -2.37
C ASP A 368 -3.31 44.14 -1.74
N GLY A 369 -2.47 43.19 -1.37
CA GLY A 369 -1.20 43.36 -0.69
C GLY A 369 -0.66 42.03 -0.19
N ALA A 370 0.36 42.10 0.68
CA ALA A 370 0.95 40.91 1.29
C ALA A 370 -0.04 40.18 2.20
N PHE A 371 0.11 38.87 2.33
CA PHE A 371 -0.59 38.06 3.33
C PHE A 371 0.41 37.48 4.32
N THR A 372 0.11 37.59 5.60
CA THR A 372 0.98 37.05 6.66
C THR A 372 0.21 36.18 7.64
N THR A 373 0.88 35.20 8.24
CA THR A 373 0.37 34.51 9.43
C THR A 373 1.31 34.75 10.60
N ALA A 374 0.76 35.00 11.79
CA ALA A 374 1.53 34.95 13.02
C ALA A 374 1.96 33.50 13.30
N ALA A 375 2.96 33.31 14.17
CA ALA A 375 3.32 31.99 14.65
C ALA A 375 2.09 31.27 15.25
N GLN A 376 2.00 29.95 15.07
CA GLN A 376 0.91 29.10 15.59
C GLN A 376 -0.48 29.40 14.99
N SER A 377 -0.57 30.19 13.93
CA SER A 377 -1.86 30.43 13.26
C SER A 377 -2.42 29.13 12.67
N LYS A 378 -3.73 28.95 12.74
CA LYS A 378 -4.38 27.67 12.41
C LYS A 378 -5.64 27.84 11.57
N VAL A 379 -5.75 27.04 10.52
CA VAL A 379 -6.96 26.91 9.70
C VAL A 379 -7.56 25.52 9.86
N ILE A 380 -8.83 25.46 10.23
CA ILE A 380 -9.60 24.23 10.40
C ILE A 380 -10.57 24.10 9.22
N LEU A 381 -10.65 22.92 8.59
CA LEU A 381 -11.69 22.61 7.61
C LEU A 381 -12.83 21.85 8.30
N ALA A 382 -14.07 22.27 8.10
CA ALA A 382 -15.24 21.67 8.73
C ALA A 382 -16.35 21.37 7.71
N ASN A 383 -17.21 20.40 8.06
CA ASN A 383 -18.47 20.09 7.37
C ASN A 383 -18.37 20.07 5.84
N GLY A 384 -17.53 19.20 5.30
CA GLY A 384 -17.40 19.00 3.86
C GLY A 384 -16.36 19.88 3.16
N THR A 385 -15.81 20.92 3.82
CA THR A 385 -14.74 21.72 3.19
C THR A 385 -13.55 20.85 2.79
N ARG A 386 -13.09 21.00 1.55
CA ARG A 386 -11.92 20.31 0.99
C ARG A 386 -10.76 21.27 0.74
N ARG A 387 -9.53 20.86 1.07
CA ARG A 387 -8.29 21.64 0.85
C ARG A 387 -8.14 22.21 -0.57
N CYS A 388 -8.50 21.45 -1.60
CA CYS A 388 -8.37 21.91 -3.00
C CYS A 388 -9.35 23.02 -3.39
N ASN A 389 -10.33 23.34 -2.55
CA ASN A 389 -11.26 24.43 -2.76
C ASN A 389 -10.97 25.63 -1.84
N VAL A 390 -9.79 25.68 -1.22
CA VAL A 390 -9.34 26.81 -0.40
C VAL A 390 -8.17 27.47 -1.09
N PHE A 391 -8.29 28.76 -1.39
CA PHE A 391 -7.27 29.56 -2.07
C PHE A 391 -6.97 30.85 -1.29
N TRP A 392 -5.68 31.14 -1.13
CA TRP A 392 -5.16 32.36 -0.52
C TRP A 392 -4.32 33.10 -1.56
N ILE A 393 -4.73 34.30 -1.95
CA ILE A 393 -4.14 35.03 -3.08
C ILE A 393 -3.71 36.39 -2.59
N ALA A 394 -2.41 36.63 -2.64
CA ALA A 394 -1.81 37.90 -2.24
C ALA A 394 -1.22 38.61 -3.47
N GLU A 395 -1.60 39.87 -3.67
CA GLU A 395 -0.89 40.82 -4.54
C GLU A 395 0.40 41.29 -3.85
N GLY A 396 1.33 40.35 -3.64
CA GLY A 396 2.58 40.55 -2.94
C GLY A 396 3.05 39.29 -2.25
N ALA A 397 3.91 39.45 -1.23
CA ALA A 397 4.48 38.33 -0.52
C ALA A 397 3.44 37.58 0.33
N VAL A 398 3.58 36.26 0.40
CA VAL A 398 2.96 35.42 1.41
C VAL A 398 4.04 35.04 2.42
N SER A 399 3.84 35.34 3.70
CA SER A 399 4.80 34.97 4.76
C SER A 399 4.08 34.32 5.93
N MET A 400 4.33 33.02 6.12
CA MET A 400 3.75 32.24 7.20
C MET A 400 4.74 32.13 8.37
N GLY A 401 4.28 32.46 9.58
CA GLY A 401 5.06 32.34 10.80
C GLY A 401 5.44 30.89 11.15
N THR A 402 6.34 30.71 12.10
CA THR A 402 6.71 29.38 12.62
C THR A 402 5.49 28.65 13.20
N PHE A 403 5.46 27.32 13.13
CA PHE A 403 4.36 26.50 13.65
C PHE A 403 2.97 26.84 13.08
N THR A 404 2.90 27.46 11.90
CA THR A 404 1.63 27.76 11.25
C THR A 404 1.00 26.47 10.68
N PHE A 405 -0.28 26.22 10.97
CA PHE A 405 -1.08 25.11 10.44
C PHE A 405 -2.07 25.62 9.38
N MET A 406 -1.66 25.63 8.12
CA MET A 406 -2.45 26.17 7.01
C MET A 406 -3.09 25.09 6.15
N LYS A 407 -4.21 25.44 5.51
CA LYS A 407 -4.97 24.58 4.60
C LYS A 407 -5.23 25.35 3.31
N GLY A 408 -5.03 24.73 2.16
CA GLY A 408 -5.33 25.31 0.84
C GLY A 408 -4.10 25.70 -0.01
N THR A 409 -4.37 26.29 -1.16
CA THR A 409 -3.34 26.73 -2.11
C THR A 409 -3.02 28.21 -1.85
N LEU A 410 -1.77 28.51 -1.52
CA LEU A 410 -1.28 29.87 -1.33
C LEU A 410 -0.57 30.36 -2.59
N ILE A 411 -1.04 31.44 -3.18
CA ILE A 411 -0.50 32.08 -4.38
C ILE A 411 0.03 33.46 -3.98
N ALA A 412 1.35 33.62 -4.06
CA ALA A 412 2.01 34.92 -4.00
C ALA A 412 2.16 35.45 -5.43
N HIS A 413 1.33 36.42 -5.81
CA HIS A 413 1.46 37.08 -7.09
C HIS A 413 2.45 38.24 -6.96
N ASN A 414 3.52 38.25 -7.76
CA ASN A 414 4.61 39.23 -7.67
C ASN A 414 5.26 39.36 -6.27
N GLY A 415 5.31 38.25 -5.51
CA GLY A 415 5.98 38.21 -4.22
C GLY A 415 6.54 36.84 -3.88
N ALA A 416 7.42 36.80 -2.87
CA ALA A 416 7.91 35.55 -2.32
C ALA A 416 6.81 34.83 -1.51
N ASN A 417 6.88 33.50 -1.45
CA ASN A 417 6.02 32.70 -0.58
C ASN A 417 6.91 31.93 0.40
N THR A 418 6.89 32.31 1.67
CA THR A 418 7.79 31.77 2.69
C THR A 418 7.02 31.16 3.85
N MET A 419 7.53 30.07 4.40
CA MET A 419 7.04 29.45 5.64
C MET A 419 8.18 29.34 6.65
N GLY A 420 7.92 29.82 7.87
CA GLY A 420 8.81 29.63 9.02
C GLY A 420 8.92 28.16 9.45
N ALA A 421 9.93 27.87 10.27
CA ALA A 421 10.17 26.53 10.80
C ALA A 421 8.93 25.87 11.41
N ASN A 422 8.80 24.55 11.24
CA ASN A 422 7.75 23.71 11.82
C ASN A 422 6.33 24.07 11.35
N GLY A 423 6.20 24.77 10.23
CA GLY A 423 4.90 24.97 9.61
C GLY A 423 4.36 23.69 8.98
N ASN A 424 3.05 23.50 9.05
CA ASN A 424 2.32 22.39 8.47
C ASN A 424 1.29 22.93 7.48
N LEU A 425 1.45 22.59 6.19
CA LEU A 425 0.58 23.03 5.11
C LEU A 425 -0.03 21.85 4.37
N GLU A 426 -1.34 21.70 4.55
CA GLU A 426 -2.15 20.87 3.68
C GLU A 426 -2.51 21.66 2.42
N GLY A 427 -1.69 21.57 1.38
CA GLY A 427 -1.89 22.31 0.15
C GLY A 427 -0.60 22.65 -0.58
N ARG A 428 -0.44 23.91 -0.98
CA ARG A 428 0.62 24.35 -1.92
C ARG A 428 1.14 25.73 -1.62
N MET A 429 2.43 25.95 -1.88
CA MET A 429 3.05 27.27 -1.93
C MET A 429 3.47 27.57 -3.36
N LEU A 430 2.78 28.53 -3.98
CA LEU A 430 2.96 28.91 -5.37
C LEU A 430 3.36 30.39 -5.46
N SER A 431 4.23 30.73 -6.41
CA SER A 431 4.68 32.10 -6.67
C SER A 431 4.77 32.39 -8.16
N THR A 432 4.17 33.48 -8.63
CA THR A 432 4.27 33.91 -10.05
C THR A 432 5.58 34.63 -10.33
N THR A 433 6.06 35.44 -9.38
CA THR A 433 7.38 36.10 -9.42
C THR A 433 7.85 36.33 -8.00
N GLY A 434 8.79 35.52 -7.53
CA GLY A 434 9.32 35.55 -6.16
C GLY A 434 9.79 34.17 -5.71
N ALA A 435 10.71 34.15 -4.75
CA ALA A 435 11.25 32.91 -4.22
C ALA A 435 10.23 32.13 -3.37
N ILE A 436 10.36 30.81 -3.32
CA ILE A 436 9.72 29.95 -2.32
C ILE A 436 10.76 29.63 -1.23
N GLY A 437 10.44 29.94 0.02
CA GLY A 437 11.30 29.63 1.17
C GLY A 437 10.60 28.68 2.14
N PHE A 438 11.23 27.53 2.42
CA PHE A 438 10.69 26.51 3.32
C PHE A 438 11.73 26.09 4.35
N SER A 439 11.30 25.63 5.52
CA SER A 439 12.21 25.14 6.55
C SER A 439 11.47 24.27 7.55
N THR A 440 12.05 23.12 7.91
CA THR A 440 11.62 22.29 9.03
C THR A 440 10.12 21.97 9.03
N GLY A 441 9.48 22.00 7.87
CA GLY A 441 8.02 22.00 7.78
C GLY A 441 7.52 20.74 7.09
N VAL A 442 6.20 20.54 7.14
CA VAL A 442 5.52 19.51 6.36
C VAL A 442 4.54 20.17 5.41
N ILE A 443 4.68 19.88 4.11
CA ILE A 443 3.75 20.32 3.08
C ILE A 443 3.30 19.14 2.25
N TYR A 444 2.00 19.03 2.01
CA TYR A 444 1.46 17.91 1.25
C TYR A 444 0.23 18.31 0.43
N THR A 445 0.26 17.95 -0.84
CA THR A 445 -0.91 18.06 -1.74
C THR A 445 -1.87 16.89 -1.53
N ASN A 446 -1.35 15.77 -1.04
CA ASN A 446 -2.07 14.55 -0.76
C ASN A 446 -1.60 13.89 0.56
N THR A 447 -2.51 13.23 1.28
CA THR A 447 -2.26 12.61 2.59
C THR A 447 -1.46 11.30 2.53
N LEU A 448 -1.04 10.86 1.34
CA LEU A 448 -0.36 9.57 1.12
C LEU A 448 -1.15 8.41 1.73
N CYS A 449 -2.44 8.27 1.42
CA CYS A 449 -3.23 7.18 2.01
C CYS A 449 -2.55 5.82 1.80
N PHE A 450 -2.76 4.90 2.73
CA PHE A 450 -2.45 3.51 2.42
C PHE A 450 -3.42 3.14 1.31
N GLU A 451 -2.89 2.96 0.10
CA GLU A 451 -3.61 2.15 -0.87
C GLU A 451 -3.90 0.85 -0.12
N ASP A 452 -5.17 0.42 -0.11
CA ASP A 452 -5.45 -0.95 0.28
C ASP A 452 -4.45 -1.77 -0.52
N VAL A 453 -3.56 -2.49 0.17
CA VAL A 453 -2.73 -3.46 -0.52
C VAL A 453 -3.77 -4.42 -1.05
N VAL A 454 -4.19 -4.22 -2.30
CA VAL A 454 -4.94 -5.20 -3.04
C VAL A 454 -3.97 -6.34 -3.01
N GLN A 455 -4.23 -7.28 -2.12
CA GLN A 455 -3.45 -8.47 -2.14
C GLN A 455 -3.74 -9.06 -3.50
N ILE A 456 -2.72 -9.23 -4.32
CA ILE A 456 -2.91 -9.72 -5.68
C ILE A 456 -2.45 -11.16 -5.62
N ILE A 457 -3.41 -12.07 -5.71
CA ILE A 457 -3.12 -13.44 -6.09
C ILE A 457 -2.91 -13.46 -7.61
N SER A 458 -1.73 -13.86 -8.04
CA SER A 458 -1.38 -14.06 -9.44
C SER A 458 -1.30 -15.56 -9.70
N ALA A 459 -2.39 -16.12 -10.23
CA ALA A 459 -2.43 -17.48 -10.73
C ALA A 459 -1.81 -17.53 -12.13
N VAL A 460 -0.85 -18.42 -12.37
CA VAL A 460 -0.08 -18.54 -13.61
C VAL A 460 -0.42 -19.87 -14.27
N ASP A 461 -0.67 -19.85 -15.58
CA ASP A 461 -1.02 -21.06 -16.33
C ASP A 461 0.08 -22.13 -16.23
N ASP A 462 -0.37 -23.37 -16.08
CA ASP A 462 0.47 -24.55 -15.93
C ASP A 462 0.49 -25.39 -17.20
N SER A 463 1.54 -26.19 -17.38
CA SER A 463 1.56 -27.17 -18.46
C SER A 463 2.28 -28.45 -18.07
N ALA A 464 1.75 -29.58 -18.57
CA ALA A 464 2.29 -30.89 -18.28
C ALA A 464 2.14 -31.83 -19.48
N THR A 465 3.06 -32.78 -19.61
CA THR A 465 2.95 -33.89 -20.56
C THR A 465 3.09 -35.19 -19.80
N ILE A 466 2.13 -36.10 -19.96
CA ILE A 466 2.13 -37.39 -19.28
C ILE A 466 1.89 -38.53 -20.26
N ILE A 467 2.30 -39.74 -19.87
CA ILE A 467 1.88 -40.98 -20.53
C ILE A 467 0.85 -41.60 -19.60
N ASN A 468 -0.40 -41.74 -20.03
CA ASN A 468 -1.41 -42.34 -19.17
C ASN A 468 -1.04 -43.80 -18.91
N SER A 469 -0.91 -44.15 -17.62
CA SER A 469 -0.73 -45.53 -17.17
C SER A 469 -2.08 -46.04 -16.67
N SER A 470 -2.28 -47.36 -16.59
CA SER A 470 -3.56 -48.00 -16.29
C SER A 470 -4.04 -47.84 -14.83
N SER A 471 -3.93 -46.63 -14.27
CA SER A 471 -4.38 -46.24 -12.94
C SER A 471 -4.54 -44.72 -12.86
N ASN A 472 -5.41 -44.23 -11.97
CA ASN A 472 -5.52 -42.79 -11.68
C ASN A 472 -4.14 -42.21 -11.34
N SER A 473 -3.64 -41.31 -12.18
CA SER A 473 -2.29 -40.77 -12.07
C SER A 473 -2.33 -39.27 -11.79
N ILE A 474 -1.31 -38.78 -11.07
CA ILE A 474 -1.09 -37.34 -10.93
C ILE A 474 -0.59 -36.84 -12.29
N GLY A 475 -1.44 -36.11 -12.98
CA GLY A 475 -1.14 -35.53 -14.29
C GLY A 475 -0.28 -34.26 -14.21
N PHE A 476 -0.42 -33.53 -13.11
CA PHE A 476 0.43 -32.39 -12.75
C PHE A 476 0.44 -32.24 -11.23
N ALA A 477 1.62 -32.14 -10.63
CA ALA A 477 1.77 -32.03 -9.19
C ALA A 477 1.86 -30.55 -8.80
N ASN A 478 1.01 -30.16 -7.85
CA ASN A 478 0.95 -28.83 -7.25
C ASN A 478 0.80 -27.65 -8.25
N VAL A 479 -0.44 -27.27 -8.52
CA VAL A 479 -0.79 -26.06 -9.28
C VAL A 479 -0.27 -24.76 -8.65
N LEU A 480 0.09 -24.73 -7.37
CA LEU A 480 0.55 -23.50 -6.69
C LEU A 480 2.03 -23.16 -6.92
N ALA A 481 2.79 -24.00 -7.62
CA ALA A 481 4.26 -23.95 -7.61
C ALA A 481 4.85 -22.68 -8.26
N ASN A 482 4.15 -22.11 -9.24
CA ASN A 482 4.53 -20.92 -10.02
C ASN A 482 3.69 -19.68 -9.66
N ASP A 483 2.78 -19.79 -8.69
CA ASP A 483 1.89 -18.71 -8.31
C ASP A 483 2.48 -17.80 -7.26
N THR A 484 2.00 -16.56 -7.24
CA THR A 484 2.41 -15.57 -6.24
C THR A 484 1.26 -14.91 -5.52
N LEU A 485 1.43 -14.67 -4.22
CA LEU A 485 0.61 -13.79 -3.40
C LEU A 485 1.48 -12.59 -3.02
N ASN A 486 1.11 -11.40 -3.51
CA ASN A 486 1.89 -10.17 -3.32
C ASN A 486 3.34 -10.28 -3.85
N GLY A 487 3.54 -11.02 -4.94
CA GLY A 487 4.85 -11.24 -5.56
C GLY A 487 5.74 -12.28 -4.88
N ASN A 488 5.31 -12.88 -3.76
CA ASN A 488 5.99 -14.00 -3.11
C ASN A 488 5.34 -15.33 -3.47
N SER A 489 6.08 -16.43 -3.50
CA SER A 489 5.53 -17.77 -3.73
C SER A 489 4.40 -18.09 -2.75
N VAL A 490 3.32 -18.66 -3.28
CA VAL A 490 2.13 -19.01 -2.50
C VAL A 490 2.43 -20.15 -1.52
N LEU A 491 2.05 -19.98 -0.25
CA LEU A 491 2.01 -21.07 0.73
C LEU A 491 0.61 -21.69 0.75
N PRO A 492 0.47 -23.03 0.77
CA PRO A 492 -0.85 -23.68 0.81
C PRO A 492 -1.72 -23.31 2.02
N SER A 493 -1.14 -22.80 3.11
CA SER A 493 -1.88 -22.30 4.28
C SER A 493 -2.61 -20.99 4.03
N ASP A 494 -2.21 -20.24 3.01
CA ASP A 494 -2.64 -18.85 2.82
C ASP A 494 -3.75 -18.74 1.76
N VAL A 495 -4.01 -19.83 1.04
CA VAL A 495 -4.94 -19.87 -0.08
C VAL A 495 -5.79 -21.14 -0.11
N SER A 496 -6.92 -21.08 -0.79
CA SER A 496 -7.73 -22.24 -1.16
C SER A 496 -7.76 -22.40 -2.68
N THR A 497 -7.60 -23.62 -3.17
CA THR A 497 -7.79 -24.00 -4.58
C THR A 497 -9.19 -24.54 -4.81
N THR A 498 -9.81 -24.18 -5.94
CA THR A 498 -11.14 -24.64 -6.33
C THR A 498 -11.14 -25.10 -7.79
N PHE A 499 -11.71 -26.28 -8.05
CA PHE A 499 -11.97 -26.77 -9.40
C PHE A 499 -13.12 -25.98 -10.05
N ILE A 500 -12.89 -25.41 -11.24
CA ILE A 500 -13.93 -24.67 -11.97
C ILE A 500 -14.54 -25.54 -13.07
N ASN A 501 -13.70 -26.00 -14.01
CA ASN A 501 -14.13 -26.91 -15.08
C ASN A 501 -12.94 -27.63 -15.73
N SER A 502 -13.21 -28.63 -16.56
CA SER A 502 -12.23 -29.27 -17.44
C SER A 502 -12.84 -29.62 -18.79
N SER A 503 -12.00 -29.74 -19.83
CA SER A 503 -12.40 -30.21 -21.15
C SER A 503 -12.68 -31.72 -21.21
N ASN A 504 -12.34 -32.49 -20.17
CA ASN A 504 -12.62 -33.92 -20.09
C ASN A 504 -12.99 -34.33 -18.66
N ALA A 505 -14.04 -35.15 -18.51
CA ALA A 505 -14.52 -35.62 -17.20
C ALA A 505 -13.52 -36.52 -16.45
N GLY A 506 -12.56 -37.11 -17.16
CA GLY A 506 -11.46 -37.88 -16.57
C GLY A 506 -10.38 -37.01 -15.92
N ILE A 507 -10.42 -35.68 -16.08
CA ILE A 507 -9.42 -34.77 -15.51
C ILE A 507 -10.07 -33.92 -14.42
N SER A 508 -9.49 -33.98 -13.23
CA SER A 508 -10.01 -33.31 -12.03
C SER A 508 -8.91 -32.69 -11.20
N LEU A 509 -9.28 -31.82 -10.25
CA LEU A 509 -8.36 -31.25 -9.27
C LEU A 509 -8.65 -31.87 -7.89
N SER A 510 -7.63 -32.44 -7.26
CA SER A 510 -7.69 -32.99 -5.91
C SER A 510 -6.72 -32.24 -5.01
N GLY A 511 -7.24 -31.30 -4.22
CA GLY A 511 -6.41 -30.38 -3.45
C GLY A 511 -5.64 -29.45 -4.38
N VAL A 512 -4.33 -29.64 -4.47
CA VAL A 512 -3.44 -28.88 -5.38
C VAL A 512 -2.98 -29.71 -6.58
N ASP A 513 -3.29 -31.00 -6.64
CA ASP A 513 -2.82 -31.89 -7.69
C ASP A 513 -3.90 -32.11 -8.76
N VAL A 514 -3.48 -32.12 -10.03
CA VAL A 514 -4.35 -32.52 -11.14
C VAL A 514 -4.32 -34.03 -11.29
N ILE A 515 -5.48 -34.65 -11.23
CA ILE A 515 -5.66 -36.10 -11.35
C ILE A 515 -6.21 -36.43 -12.73
N VAL A 516 -5.61 -37.41 -13.38
CA VAL A 516 -6.04 -37.97 -14.67
C VAL A 516 -6.51 -39.39 -14.43
N SER A 517 -7.76 -39.64 -14.79
CA SER A 517 -8.41 -40.92 -14.61
C SER A 517 -7.86 -41.95 -15.58
N GLU A 518 -7.97 -43.21 -15.19
CA GLU A 518 -7.74 -44.34 -16.09
C GLU A 518 -8.58 -44.17 -17.39
N GLU A 519 -8.07 -44.67 -18.51
CA GLU A 519 -8.73 -44.64 -19.83
C GLU A 519 -8.92 -43.25 -20.46
N THR A 520 -8.37 -42.18 -19.86
CA THR A 520 -8.28 -40.88 -20.54
C THR A 520 -7.44 -41.05 -21.81
N LEU A 521 -8.08 -40.86 -22.97
CA LEU A 521 -7.47 -41.06 -24.30
C LEU A 521 -6.28 -40.12 -24.53
N ALA A 522 -5.40 -40.49 -25.46
CA ALA A 522 -4.34 -39.59 -25.89
C ALA A 522 -4.93 -38.33 -26.55
N GLY A 523 -4.43 -37.16 -26.16
CA GLY A 523 -4.98 -35.88 -26.61
C GLY A 523 -4.51 -34.71 -25.75
N ASN A 524 -4.94 -33.50 -26.13
CA ASN A 524 -4.69 -32.27 -25.39
C ASN A 524 -5.94 -31.87 -24.62
N TYR A 525 -5.76 -31.58 -23.34
CA TYR A 525 -6.85 -31.25 -22.43
C TYR A 525 -6.52 -30.01 -21.61
N THR A 526 -7.57 -29.40 -21.06
CA THR A 526 -7.45 -28.24 -20.18
C THR A 526 -8.24 -28.44 -18.91
N LEU A 527 -7.73 -27.87 -17.81
CA LEU A 527 -8.43 -27.74 -16.54
C LEU A 527 -8.29 -26.31 -16.06
N THR A 528 -9.41 -25.67 -15.72
CA THR A 528 -9.41 -24.33 -15.10
C THR A 528 -9.63 -24.47 -13.60
N TYR A 529 -8.76 -23.82 -12.83
CA TYR A 529 -8.87 -23.75 -11.38
C TYR A 529 -8.87 -22.28 -10.91
N GLN A 530 -9.30 -22.07 -9.67
CA GLN A 530 -9.27 -20.78 -9.01
C GLN A 530 -8.50 -20.87 -7.71
N ILE A 531 -7.68 -19.87 -7.44
CA ILE A 531 -7.04 -19.66 -6.15
C ILE A 531 -7.70 -18.45 -5.50
N CYS A 532 -8.12 -18.60 -4.24
CA CYS A 532 -8.59 -17.50 -3.42
C CYS A 532 -7.75 -17.41 -2.14
N GLN A 533 -7.46 -16.20 -1.70
CA GLN A 533 -6.77 -15.99 -0.43
C GLN A 533 -7.69 -16.31 0.76
N MET A 534 -7.22 -17.08 1.75
CA MET A 534 -8.04 -17.45 2.90
C MET A 534 -8.45 -16.26 3.79
N SER A 535 -7.56 -15.27 3.96
CA SER A 535 -7.86 -14.06 4.74
C SER A 535 -8.67 -13.01 3.98
N ASN A 536 -8.88 -13.17 2.67
CA ASN A 536 -9.73 -12.32 1.86
C ASN A 536 -10.30 -13.09 0.65
N LEU A 537 -11.49 -13.69 0.83
CA LEU A 537 -12.13 -14.52 -0.21
C LEU A 537 -12.62 -13.73 -1.44
N ASN A 538 -12.49 -12.41 -1.45
CA ASN A 538 -12.74 -11.61 -2.66
C ASN A 538 -11.46 -11.42 -3.51
N ASN A 539 -10.28 -11.74 -2.97
CA ASN A 539 -9.02 -11.77 -3.71
C ASN A 539 -8.81 -13.17 -4.30
N CYS A 540 -9.26 -13.35 -5.55
CA CYS A 540 -9.14 -14.60 -6.28
C CYS A 540 -8.61 -14.40 -7.70
N SER A 541 -7.91 -15.39 -8.23
CA SER A 541 -7.45 -15.45 -9.63
C SER A 541 -7.61 -16.85 -10.19
N GLN A 542 -7.78 -16.96 -11.50
CA GLN A 542 -7.93 -18.24 -12.21
C GLN A 542 -6.74 -18.48 -13.12
N ALA A 543 -6.37 -19.75 -13.27
CA ALA A 543 -5.36 -20.21 -14.22
C ALA A 543 -5.80 -21.52 -14.88
N VAL A 544 -5.14 -21.85 -15.97
CA VAL A 544 -5.41 -23.02 -16.80
C VAL A 544 -4.23 -23.96 -16.78
N VAL A 545 -4.49 -25.24 -16.47
CA VAL A 545 -3.55 -26.32 -16.70
C VAL A 545 -3.75 -26.88 -18.10
N SER A 546 -2.72 -26.77 -18.95
CA SER A 546 -2.68 -27.38 -20.29
C SER A 546 -1.99 -28.74 -20.23
N LEU A 547 -2.75 -29.83 -20.36
CA LEU A 547 -2.27 -31.19 -20.24
C LEU A 547 -2.19 -31.88 -21.60
N THR A 548 -1.03 -32.43 -21.94
CA THR A 548 -0.84 -33.32 -23.08
C THR A 548 -0.77 -34.77 -22.60
N VAL A 549 -1.76 -35.59 -22.94
CA VAL A 549 -1.76 -37.03 -22.66
C VAL A 549 -1.23 -37.75 -23.88
N LEU A 550 -0.04 -38.33 -23.74
CA LEU A 550 0.61 -39.15 -24.75
C LEU A 550 0.08 -40.57 -24.73
N CYS A 551 0.19 -41.21 -25.89
CA CYS A 551 -0.10 -42.62 -26.05
C CYS A 551 0.78 -43.52 -25.18
N GLN A 552 0.16 -44.52 -24.55
CA GLN A 552 0.92 -45.65 -24.01
C GLN A 552 1.47 -46.48 -25.17
N PRO A 553 2.76 -46.86 -25.16
CA PRO A 553 3.33 -47.71 -26.21
C PRO A 553 2.60 -49.05 -26.33
N VAL A 554 2.03 -49.33 -27.51
CA VAL A 554 1.41 -50.63 -27.82
C VAL A 554 2.49 -51.59 -28.33
N ALA A 555 2.56 -52.78 -27.74
CA ALA A 555 3.49 -53.83 -28.16
C ALA A 555 3.28 -54.18 -29.65
N VAL A 556 4.38 -54.41 -30.38
CA VAL A 556 4.32 -54.81 -31.79
C VAL A 556 3.55 -56.12 -31.94
N PRO A 557 2.57 -56.20 -32.87
CA PRO A 557 1.81 -57.43 -33.07
C PRO A 557 2.69 -58.63 -33.38
N THR A 558 2.46 -59.73 -32.68
CA THR A 558 2.97 -61.06 -33.04
C THR A 558 1.91 -61.80 -33.85
N ILE A 559 2.28 -62.28 -35.04
CA ILE A 559 1.31 -62.78 -36.04
C ILE A 559 1.60 -64.24 -36.42
N THR A 560 0.54 -65.05 -36.51
CA THR A 560 0.57 -66.35 -37.20
C THR A 560 -0.17 -66.23 -38.53
N ILE A 561 0.45 -66.73 -39.61
CA ILE A 561 -0.14 -66.72 -40.95
C ILE A 561 -0.33 -68.17 -41.40
N GLN A 562 -1.55 -68.52 -41.77
CA GLN A 562 -1.82 -69.71 -42.57
C GLN A 562 -1.83 -69.27 -44.04
N GLN A 563 -0.81 -69.70 -44.79
CA GLN A 563 -0.68 -69.40 -46.21
C GLN A 563 -1.74 -70.16 -47.03
N PRO A 564 -2.08 -69.68 -48.25
CA PRO A 564 -3.00 -70.38 -49.13
C PRO A 564 -2.51 -71.80 -49.42
N SER A 565 -3.45 -72.73 -49.52
CA SER A 565 -3.16 -74.14 -49.81
C SER A 565 -3.50 -74.46 -51.26
N VAL A 566 -3.03 -75.60 -51.75
CA VAL A 566 -3.37 -76.07 -53.10
C VAL A 566 -4.90 -76.23 -53.30
N ALA A 567 -5.66 -76.43 -52.23
CA ALA A 567 -7.12 -76.54 -52.26
C ALA A 567 -7.84 -75.18 -52.19
N GLU A 568 -7.24 -74.16 -51.58
CA GLU A 568 -7.90 -72.87 -51.29
C GLU A 568 -6.95 -71.69 -51.52
N ASN A 569 -7.33 -70.78 -52.41
CA ASN A 569 -6.56 -69.56 -52.74
C ASN A 569 -6.81 -68.40 -51.77
N ILE A 570 -6.91 -68.69 -50.48
CA ILE A 570 -7.12 -67.70 -49.42
C ILE A 570 -6.20 -67.98 -48.23
N ALA A 571 -5.80 -66.92 -47.55
CA ALA A 571 -5.00 -67.00 -46.33
C ALA A 571 -5.82 -66.63 -45.09
N LYS A 572 -5.26 -66.95 -43.92
CA LYS A 572 -5.77 -66.55 -42.62
C LYS A 572 -4.65 -65.88 -41.81
N ILE A 573 -4.89 -64.65 -41.36
CA ILE A 573 -3.97 -63.89 -40.50
C ILE A 573 -4.56 -63.90 -39.08
N THR A 574 -3.76 -64.30 -38.09
CA THR A 574 -4.14 -64.30 -36.67
C THR A 574 -3.16 -63.48 -35.86
N VAL A 575 -3.65 -62.48 -35.13
CA VAL A 575 -2.87 -61.71 -34.15
C VAL A 575 -2.81 -62.50 -32.83
N ASN A 576 -1.63 -62.93 -32.41
CA ASN A 576 -1.44 -63.71 -31.18
C ASN A 576 -1.28 -62.84 -29.93
N SER A 577 -0.67 -61.65 -30.08
CA SER A 577 -0.47 -60.68 -29.00
C SER A 577 -0.15 -59.29 -29.60
N PRO A 578 -0.61 -58.18 -29.00
CA PRO A 578 -1.46 -58.14 -27.81
C PRO A 578 -2.94 -58.46 -28.10
N ILE A 579 -3.56 -59.23 -27.20
CA ILE A 579 -4.98 -59.61 -27.22
C ILE A 579 -5.66 -59.28 -25.90
N GLY A 580 -6.94 -58.90 -25.95
CA GLY A 580 -7.73 -58.59 -24.75
C GLY A 580 -8.75 -57.47 -24.96
N LEU A 581 -9.41 -57.07 -23.87
CA LEU A 581 -10.37 -55.95 -23.88
C LEU A 581 -9.68 -54.64 -24.28
N GLY A 582 -10.38 -53.83 -25.08
CA GLY A 582 -9.89 -52.53 -25.58
C GLY A 582 -8.99 -52.60 -26.82
N TYR A 583 -8.55 -53.79 -27.24
CA TYR A 583 -7.80 -53.95 -28.49
C TYR A 583 -8.71 -54.11 -29.70
N THR A 584 -8.33 -53.47 -30.80
CA THR A 584 -8.91 -53.65 -32.13
C THR A 584 -7.80 -53.86 -33.15
N TYR A 585 -8.12 -54.53 -34.25
CA TYR A 585 -7.15 -55.03 -35.21
C TYR A 585 -7.55 -54.62 -36.62
N SER A 586 -6.58 -54.28 -37.46
CA SER A 586 -6.78 -54.04 -38.88
C SER A 586 -5.69 -54.72 -39.70
N ILE A 587 -6.00 -55.08 -40.95
CA ILE A 587 -5.01 -55.53 -41.94
C ILE A 587 -4.81 -54.52 -43.08
N ASN A 588 -5.52 -53.39 -43.04
CA ASN A 588 -5.52 -52.36 -44.08
C ASN A 588 -5.48 -50.93 -43.54
N ASP A 589 -5.27 -50.76 -42.23
CA ASP A 589 -5.22 -49.47 -41.52
C ASP A 589 -6.51 -48.62 -41.59
N VAL A 590 -7.59 -49.15 -42.14
CA VAL A 590 -8.87 -48.46 -42.30
C VAL A 590 -9.96 -49.15 -41.50
N ASP A 591 -10.12 -50.45 -41.71
CA ASP A 591 -11.19 -51.24 -41.10
C ASP A 591 -10.65 -51.95 -39.85
N PHE A 592 -11.09 -51.50 -38.67
CA PHE A 592 -10.72 -52.08 -37.39
C PHE A 592 -11.84 -52.99 -36.85
N GLN A 593 -11.47 -54.20 -36.43
CA GLN A 593 -12.38 -55.17 -35.82
C GLN A 593 -11.87 -55.65 -34.45
N ILE A 594 -12.77 -56.08 -33.57
CA ILE A 594 -12.41 -56.65 -32.26
C ILE A 594 -11.84 -58.06 -32.40
N ASN A 595 -12.19 -58.77 -33.48
CA ASN A 595 -11.67 -60.11 -33.73
C ASN A 595 -10.21 -60.06 -34.19
N ALA A 596 -9.33 -60.76 -33.49
CA ALA A 596 -7.91 -60.88 -33.82
C ALA A 596 -7.63 -61.77 -35.05
N VAL A 597 -8.67 -62.33 -35.67
CA VAL A 597 -8.57 -63.27 -36.79
C VAL A 597 -9.19 -62.68 -38.06
N PHE A 598 -8.41 -62.66 -39.13
CA PHE A 598 -8.84 -62.27 -40.48
C PHE A 598 -8.86 -63.52 -41.37
N THR A 599 -10.05 -63.86 -41.87
CA THR A 599 -10.27 -64.98 -42.81
C THR A 599 -10.49 -64.45 -44.22
N ASN A 600 -10.34 -65.33 -45.23
CA ASN A 600 -10.52 -64.97 -46.65
C ASN A 600 -9.56 -63.87 -47.15
N VAL A 601 -8.34 -63.83 -46.61
CA VAL A 601 -7.32 -62.85 -46.99
C VAL A 601 -6.76 -63.22 -48.36
N ALA A 602 -6.72 -62.27 -49.30
CA ALA A 602 -6.29 -62.53 -50.67
C ALA A 602 -4.80 -62.92 -50.73
N SER A 603 -4.47 -63.78 -51.70
CA SER A 603 -3.08 -64.20 -51.92
C SER A 603 -2.26 -63.14 -52.66
N ARG A 604 -0.93 -63.24 -52.56
CA ARG A 604 0.04 -62.48 -53.35
C ARG A 604 0.12 -60.97 -53.01
N GLN A 605 0.01 -60.62 -51.73
CA GLN A 605 0.07 -59.23 -51.24
C GLN A 605 0.73 -59.13 -49.85
N ASN A 606 1.23 -57.94 -49.53
CA ASN A 606 1.66 -57.58 -48.17
C ASN A 606 0.50 -56.91 -47.43
N TYR A 607 0.36 -57.21 -46.15
CA TYR A 607 -0.67 -56.65 -45.27
C TYR A 607 -0.03 -55.94 -44.08
N ASN A 608 -0.49 -54.72 -43.81
CA ASN A 608 -0.16 -53.98 -42.59
C ASN A 608 -1.08 -54.47 -41.49
N VAL A 609 -0.57 -55.30 -40.58
CA VAL A 609 -1.34 -55.75 -39.42
C VAL A 609 -1.13 -54.76 -38.29
N THR A 610 -2.18 -53.97 -38.03
CA THR A 610 -2.18 -52.90 -37.04
C THR A 610 -3.04 -53.27 -35.86
N VAL A 611 -2.45 -53.17 -34.66
CA VAL A 611 -3.14 -53.31 -33.39
C VAL A 611 -3.36 -51.91 -32.82
N LYS A 612 -4.60 -51.62 -32.44
CA LYS A 612 -5.02 -50.34 -31.84
C LYS A 612 -5.57 -50.57 -30.45
N LYS A 613 -5.17 -49.75 -29.47
CA LYS A 613 -5.81 -49.62 -28.15
C LYS A 613 -5.92 -48.14 -27.79
N ASP A 614 -7.12 -47.68 -27.43
CA ASP A 614 -7.36 -46.31 -26.92
C ASP A 614 -6.78 -45.18 -27.81
N ASN A 615 -6.88 -45.36 -29.14
CA ASN A 615 -6.31 -44.51 -30.20
C ASN A 615 -4.77 -44.55 -30.39
N CYS A 616 -4.09 -45.49 -29.74
CA CYS A 616 -2.67 -45.76 -29.92
C CYS A 616 -2.48 -47.00 -30.79
N PHE A 617 -1.50 -46.98 -31.70
CA PHE A 617 -1.32 -48.01 -32.72
C PHE A 617 0.08 -48.63 -32.68
N SER A 618 0.17 -49.88 -33.07
CA SER A 618 1.42 -50.54 -33.42
C SER A 618 1.20 -51.45 -34.63
N THR A 619 2.10 -51.39 -35.59
CA THR A 619 1.94 -52.04 -36.90
C THR A 619 3.11 -52.96 -37.18
N THR A 620 2.81 -54.12 -37.77
CA THR A 620 3.80 -55.00 -38.40
C THR A 620 3.36 -55.36 -39.80
N VAL A 621 4.29 -55.76 -40.66
CA VAL A 621 4.00 -56.15 -42.04
C VAL A 621 4.12 -57.66 -42.18
N VAL A 622 3.15 -58.27 -42.84
CA VAL A 622 3.17 -59.70 -43.17
C VAL A 622 2.96 -59.93 -44.66
N THR A 623 3.57 -60.99 -45.19
CA THR A 623 3.45 -61.36 -46.61
C THR A 623 2.59 -62.61 -46.76
N VAL A 624 1.54 -62.49 -47.57
CA VAL A 624 0.76 -63.65 -48.02
C VAL A 624 1.26 -64.06 -49.41
N HIS A 625 1.79 -65.29 -49.48
CA HIS A 625 2.34 -65.86 -50.70
C HIS A 625 1.25 -66.25 -51.70
N PRO A 626 1.57 -66.37 -53.00
CA PRO A 626 0.65 -66.95 -53.96
C PRO A 626 0.30 -68.40 -53.58
N GLN A 627 -0.86 -68.86 -54.05
CA GLN A 627 -1.23 -70.27 -53.93
C GLN A 627 -0.16 -71.18 -54.56
N PRO A 628 0.31 -72.23 -53.86
CA PRO A 628 1.23 -73.20 -54.43
C PRO A 628 0.61 -73.87 -55.66
N SER A 629 1.37 -74.02 -56.74
CA SER A 629 0.95 -74.81 -57.90
C SER A 629 0.86 -76.29 -57.53
N ASN A 630 -0.17 -76.99 -58.04
CA ASN A 630 -0.28 -78.45 -57.97
C ASN A 630 0.98 -79.14 -58.52
#